data_AF-A0A3B3RVM0-F1
#
_entry.id   AF-A0A3B3RVM0-F1
#
_cell.length_a   1.000
_cell.length_b   1.000
_cell.length_c   1.000
_cell.angle_alpha   90.00
_cell.angle_beta   90.00
_cell.angle_gamma   90.00
#
_symmetry.space_group_name_H-M   'P 1'
#
loop_
_entity.id
_entity.type
_entity.pdbx_description
1 polymer ?
#
loop_
_entity_poly.entity_id
_entity_poly.type
_entity_poly.pdbx_seq_one_letter_code
_entity_poly.pdbx_strand_id
1 'polypeptide(L)'
;MVNRKDMDCFALQGEARGGDSFAEDDMSASTPVLRISQLDAYELDTALEQLVWTQLSRCFQYFKPGFLTPCEAELKALLQLLLWRFTVYSHGATVGQSLLNIRYCNDVSRAHGFQPLIRRQKLWFGLWTIGEKWLKERAYRLFLNRPAESPLLKVRRILDIFSGVAKVASLLNFLHFLRRGRFPTLTERLLGMRVVFAGSPGAHDVGYQYVNRELLWHGFAEFLIFLLPLVGAWRLRARALLAPPQRELGPPGTECALCGEWPTMAHTAGCRHVFCYYCIKSHMMAEVSFSCPCCGQEAQDLEPVKIQMEMTRFQ
;
A
#
# COMPACT_ATOMS: atom_id res chain seq x y z
N MET A 1 -5.97 -3.03 -58.54
CA MET A 1 -6.08 -2.31 -57.24
C MET A 1 -7.11 -3.04 -56.39
N VAL A 2 -6.64 -3.93 -55.51
CA VAL A 2 -7.44 -4.77 -54.62
C VAL A 2 -7.31 -4.17 -53.22
N ASN A 3 -8.43 -3.82 -52.60
CA ASN A 3 -8.47 -3.16 -51.30
C ASN A 3 -8.36 -4.20 -50.18
N ARG A 4 -7.36 -4.04 -49.33
CA ARG A 4 -6.93 -4.96 -48.27
C ARG A 4 -7.48 -4.49 -46.92
N LYS A 5 -8.79 -4.68 -46.66
CA LYS A 5 -9.37 -4.32 -45.35
C LYS A 5 -10.52 -5.17 -44.81
N ASP A 6 -10.97 -6.22 -45.51
CA ASP A 6 -12.11 -7.05 -45.07
C ASP A 6 -11.74 -8.53 -44.81
N MET A 7 -10.51 -8.83 -44.35
CA MET A 7 -10.03 -10.21 -44.29
C MET A 7 -9.43 -10.69 -42.97
N ASP A 8 -9.64 -10.02 -41.84
CA ASP A 8 -9.16 -10.52 -40.54
C ASP A 8 -10.09 -10.15 -39.37
N CYS A 9 -11.11 -10.99 -39.12
CA CYS A 9 -11.55 -11.46 -37.78
C CYS A 9 -12.93 -12.11 -37.88
N PHE A 10 -13.03 -13.10 -38.78
CA PHE A 10 -14.04 -14.15 -38.76
C PHE A 10 -13.34 -15.40 -38.21
N ALA A 11 -13.08 -15.44 -36.91
CA ALA A 11 -12.59 -16.58 -36.12
C ALA A 11 -12.50 -16.07 -34.67
N LEU A 12 -13.44 -16.34 -33.76
CA LEU A 12 -13.80 -17.65 -33.24
C LEU A 12 -15.26 -17.62 -32.78
N GLN A 13 -16.14 -18.27 -33.53
CA GLN A 13 -17.48 -18.67 -33.10
C GLN A 13 -17.61 -20.15 -33.44
N GLY A 14 -17.61 -21.03 -32.43
CA GLY A 14 -18.07 -22.42 -32.51
C GLY A 14 -19.07 -22.61 -31.36
N GLU A 15 -20.36 -22.76 -31.70
CA GLU A 15 -21.14 -24.02 -31.63
C GLU A 15 -21.64 -24.34 -30.22
N ALA A 16 -22.88 -24.75 -29.92
CA ALA A 16 -24.12 -24.90 -30.68
C ALA A 16 -25.30 -25.01 -29.69
N ARG A 17 -26.50 -24.76 -30.22
CA ARG A 17 -27.87 -24.92 -29.68
C ARG A 17 -28.13 -25.92 -28.55
N GLY A 18 -28.99 -25.50 -27.63
CA GLY A 18 -29.91 -26.35 -26.85
C GLY A 18 -30.90 -25.45 -26.09
N GLY A 19 -32.17 -25.46 -26.50
CA GLY A 19 -33.22 -24.70 -25.80
C GLY A 19 -33.69 -25.45 -24.56
N ASP A 20 -33.93 -24.73 -23.48
CA ASP A 20 -35.16 -24.88 -22.71
C ASP A 20 -35.41 -23.62 -21.88
N SER A 21 -36.65 -23.19 -21.93
CA SER A 21 -37.24 -22.06 -21.24
C SER A 21 -37.19 -22.25 -19.72
N PHE A 22 -36.46 -21.38 -19.04
CA PHE A 22 -36.85 -20.91 -17.71
C PHE A 22 -36.94 -19.40 -17.75
N ALA A 23 -38.18 -18.93 -17.72
CA ALA A 23 -38.50 -17.57 -17.33
C ALA A 23 -37.99 -17.36 -15.90
N GLU A 24 -36.81 -16.75 -15.76
CA GLU A 24 -36.48 -15.99 -14.57
C GLU A 24 -36.96 -14.56 -14.81
N ASP A 25 -38.24 -14.37 -14.51
CA ASP A 25 -38.92 -13.08 -14.43
C ASP A 25 -38.15 -12.13 -13.52
N ASP A 26 -37.75 -10.99 -14.08
CA ASP A 26 -38.05 -9.65 -13.56
C ASP A 26 -37.85 -9.40 -12.04
N MET A 27 -36.69 -9.77 -11.48
CA MET A 27 -36.30 -9.28 -10.15
C MET A 27 -34.87 -8.74 -10.04
N SER A 28 -34.28 -8.26 -11.14
CA SER A 28 -33.08 -7.41 -11.07
C SER A 28 -33.47 -5.94 -10.87
N ALA A 29 -34.17 -5.64 -9.78
CA ALA A 29 -34.10 -4.31 -9.19
C ALA A 29 -32.63 -4.12 -8.76
N SER A 30 -31.82 -3.56 -9.67
CA SER A 30 -30.38 -3.35 -9.58
C SER A 30 -29.95 -3.11 -8.12
N THR A 31 -29.43 -4.14 -7.47
CA THR A 31 -29.02 -4.05 -6.07
C THR A 31 -27.99 -2.91 -5.97
N PRO A 32 -28.27 -1.87 -5.17
CA PRO A 32 -27.38 -0.72 -5.10
C PRO A 32 -26.03 -1.17 -4.56
N VAL A 33 -24.95 -0.73 -5.22
CA VAL A 33 -23.58 -1.03 -4.81
C VAL A 33 -23.32 -0.46 -3.41
N LEU A 34 -22.63 -1.23 -2.56
CA LEU A 34 -22.21 -0.77 -1.24
C LEU A 34 -21.41 0.53 -1.33
N ARG A 35 -21.72 1.49 -0.46
CA ARG A 35 -21.06 2.80 -0.43
C ARG A 35 -19.57 2.68 -0.15
N ILE A 36 -19.21 1.71 0.69
CA ILE A 36 -17.83 1.41 1.08
C ILE A 36 -17.05 0.94 -0.15
N SER A 37 -17.58 -0.03 -0.91
CA SER A 37 -16.93 -0.50 -2.15
C SER A 37 -16.75 0.59 -3.20
N GLN A 38 -17.70 1.54 -3.28
CA GLN A 38 -17.53 2.71 -4.16
C GLN A 38 -16.37 3.60 -3.69
N LEU A 39 -16.24 3.85 -2.38
CA LEU A 39 -15.18 4.67 -1.82
C LEU A 39 -13.81 3.99 -1.89
N ASP A 40 -13.75 2.70 -1.59
CA ASP A 40 -12.56 1.85 -1.70
C ASP A 40 -12.00 1.86 -3.12
N ALA A 41 -12.88 1.87 -4.13
CA ALA A 41 -12.45 1.97 -5.53
C ALA A 41 -11.65 3.26 -5.81
N TYR A 42 -12.07 4.40 -5.26
CA TYR A 42 -11.33 5.67 -5.43
C TYR A 42 -10.02 5.68 -4.67
N GLU A 43 -10.01 5.12 -3.46
CA GLU A 43 -8.78 5.03 -2.68
C GLU A 43 -7.77 4.15 -3.42
N LEU A 44 -8.23 3.03 -3.97
CA LEU A 44 -7.41 2.11 -4.75
C LEU A 44 -6.90 2.75 -6.05
N ASP A 45 -7.73 3.53 -6.75
CA ASP A 45 -7.30 4.29 -7.93
C ASP A 45 -6.24 5.34 -7.57
N THR A 46 -6.38 6.01 -6.42
CA THR A 46 -5.41 7.00 -5.95
C THR A 46 -4.08 6.34 -5.56
N ALA A 47 -4.13 5.21 -4.85
CA ALA A 47 -2.95 4.43 -4.49
C ALA A 47 -2.24 3.88 -5.73
N LEU A 48 -2.99 3.41 -6.73
CA LEU A 48 -2.43 2.94 -7.99
C LEU A 48 -1.76 4.08 -8.77
N GLU A 49 -2.39 5.26 -8.83
CA GLU A 49 -1.77 6.44 -9.45
C GLU A 49 -0.44 6.79 -8.77
N GLN A 50 -0.39 6.78 -7.43
CA GLN A 50 0.83 7.02 -6.67
C GLN A 50 1.89 5.94 -6.92
N LEU A 51 1.50 4.67 -6.95
CA LEU A 51 2.41 3.55 -7.23
C LEU A 51 3.04 3.71 -8.62
N VAL A 52 2.22 3.92 -9.65
CA VAL A 52 2.74 4.06 -11.02
C VAL A 52 3.63 5.29 -11.13
N TRP A 53 3.26 6.40 -10.49
CA TRP A 53 4.10 7.60 -10.45
C TRP A 53 5.45 7.36 -9.76
N THR A 54 5.46 6.70 -8.60
CA THR A 54 6.71 6.41 -7.87
C THR A 54 7.62 5.50 -8.69
N GLN A 55 7.08 4.47 -9.34
CA GLN A 55 7.85 3.58 -10.22
C GLN A 55 8.38 4.31 -11.45
N LEU A 56 7.56 5.19 -12.06
CA LEU A 56 8.00 6.04 -13.17
C LEU A 56 9.14 6.96 -12.73
N SER A 57 9.01 7.64 -11.59
CA SER A 57 10.06 8.52 -11.07
C SER A 57 11.35 7.77 -10.75
N ARG A 58 11.25 6.51 -10.32
CA ARG A 58 12.41 5.63 -10.07
C ARG A 58 13.21 5.38 -11.33
N CYS A 59 12.55 5.12 -12.46
CA CYS A 59 13.22 4.95 -13.76
C CYS A 59 14.02 6.19 -14.19
N PHE A 60 13.63 7.38 -13.72
CA PHE A 60 14.30 8.64 -14.06
C PHE A 60 15.30 9.14 -13.01
N GLN A 61 15.61 8.34 -11.97
CA GLN A 61 16.54 8.73 -10.90
C GLN A 61 17.96 9.03 -11.36
N TYR A 62 18.39 8.43 -12.48
CA TYR A 62 19.74 8.62 -13.03
C TYR A 62 19.88 9.88 -13.91
N PHE A 63 18.79 10.59 -14.20
CA PHE A 63 18.84 11.84 -14.95
C PHE A 63 19.17 13.01 -14.01
N LYS A 64 19.72 14.10 -14.59
CA LYS A 64 20.08 15.30 -13.82
C LYS A 64 18.90 15.76 -12.95
N PRO A 65 19.12 16.04 -11.64
CA PRO A 65 18.08 16.53 -10.76
C PRO A 65 17.52 17.84 -11.33
N GLY A 66 16.20 17.91 -11.53
CA GLY A 66 15.53 19.09 -12.08
C GLY A 66 15.09 19.00 -13.55
N PHE A 67 15.44 17.93 -14.29
CA PHE A 67 14.85 17.75 -15.64
C PHE A 67 13.35 17.44 -15.58
N LEU A 68 12.93 16.69 -14.56
CA LEU A 68 11.54 16.30 -14.35
C LEU A 68 10.69 17.40 -13.73
N THR A 69 11.27 18.37 -13.03
CA THR A 69 10.48 19.37 -12.31
C THR A 69 9.57 20.18 -13.25
N PRO A 70 10.00 20.74 -14.39
CA PRO A 70 9.07 21.47 -15.28
C PRO A 70 8.04 20.56 -15.97
N CYS A 71 8.40 19.31 -16.31
CA CYS A 71 7.55 18.37 -17.03
C CYS A 71 6.66 17.51 -16.13
N GLU A 72 6.82 17.59 -14.81
CA GLU A 72 6.14 16.73 -13.84
C GLU A 72 4.61 16.71 -14.03
N ALA A 73 4.00 17.89 -14.11
CA ALA A 73 2.55 18.01 -14.27
C ALA A 73 2.05 17.48 -15.61
N GLU A 74 2.83 17.66 -16.69
CA GLU A 74 2.49 17.14 -18.02
C GLU A 74 2.61 15.61 -18.04
N LEU A 75 3.64 15.06 -17.38
CA LEU A 75 3.85 13.61 -17.31
C LEU A 75 2.78 12.92 -16.46
N LYS A 76 2.40 13.51 -15.32
CA LYS A 76 1.28 13.01 -14.50
C LYS A 76 -0.04 13.05 -15.27
N ALA A 77 -0.33 14.14 -15.97
CA ALA A 77 -1.55 14.24 -16.78
C ALA A 77 -1.54 13.25 -17.96
N LEU A 78 -0.39 13.03 -18.61
CA LEU A 78 -0.24 12.02 -19.65
C LEU A 78 -0.47 10.61 -19.08
N LEU A 79 0.07 10.31 -17.89
CA LEU A 79 -0.17 9.04 -17.21
C LEU A 79 -1.66 8.84 -16.91
N GLN A 80 -2.33 9.85 -16.35
CA GLN A 80 -3.76 9.82 -16.09
C GLN A 80 -4.58 9.67 -17.38
N LEU A 81 -4.17 10.31 -18.46
CA LEU A 81 -4.80 10.19 -19.78
C LEU A 81 -4.66 8.76 -20.34
N LEU A 82 -3.49 8.16 -20.22
CA LEU A 82 -3.25 6.76 -20.61
C LEU A 82 -4.12 5.83 -19.76
N LEU A 83 -4.12 5.99 -18.45
CA LEU A 83 -4.98 5.21 -17.54
C LEU A 83 -6.45 5.34 -17.94
N TRP A 84 -6.97 6.55 -18.11
CA TRP A 84 -8.35 6.79 -18.54
C TRP A 84 -8.65 6.16 -19.91
N ARG A 85 -7.72 6.28 -20.87
CA ARG A 85 -7.88 5.75 -22.24
C ARG A 85 -7.92 4.23 -22.28
N PHE A 86 -7.17 3.54 -21.43
CA PHE A 86 -7.15 2.08 -21.38
C PHE A 86 -8.23 1.51 -20.47
N THR A 87 -8.65 2.23 -19.43
CA THR A 87 -9.61 1.73 -18.42
C THR A 87 -11.03 2.20 -18.73
N VAL A 88 -11.34 3.46 -18.44
CA VAL A 88 -12.69 4.03 -18.53
C VAL A 88 -13.18 4.09 -19.99
N TYR A 89 -12.32 4.44 -20.94
CA TYR A 89 -12.73 4.51 -22.34
C TYR A 89 -13.05 3.13 -22.91
N SER A 90 -12.16 2.15 -22.71
CA SER A 90 -12.30 0.79 -23.25
C SER A 90 -13.31 -0.07 -22.47
N HIS A 91 -13.16 -0.18 -21.15
CA HIS A 91 -13.93 -1.11 -20.30
C HIS A 91 -15.10 -0.45 -19.56
N GLY A 92 -15.17 0.89 -19.54
CA GLY A 92 -16.25 1.60 -18.82
C GLY A 92 -16.13 1.55 -17.30
N ALA A 93 -14.93 1.29 -16.78
CA ALA A 93 -14.62 1.24 -15.36
C ALA A 93 -13.20 1.73 -15.11
N THR A 94 -12.94 2.26 -13.91
CA THR A 94 -11.57 2.52 -13.44
C THR A 94 -10.88 1.22 -13.03
N VAL A 95 -9.58 1.27 -12.71
CA VAL A 95 -8.85 0.05 -12.31
C VAL A 95 -9.37 -0.46 -10.97
N GLY A 96 -9.51 0.43 -9.99
CA GLY A 96 -10.05 0.09 -8.67
C GLY A 96 -11.47 -0.45 -8.76
N GLN A 97 -12.30 0.12 -9.63
CA GLN A 97 -13.64 -0.40 -9.91
C GLN A 97 -13.61 -1.80 -10.53
N SER A 98 -12.71 -2.05 -11.48
CA SER A 98 -12.55 -3.37 -12.08
C SER A 98 -12.09 -4.42 -11.07
N LEU A 99 -11.22 -4.04 -10.12
CA LEU A 99 -10.77 -4.92 -9.03
C LEU A 99 -11.90 -5.27 -8.06
N LEU A 100 -12.81 -4.32 -7.84
CA LEU A 100 -14.01 -4.51 -7.01
C LEU A 100 -15.23 -4.99 -7.83
N ASN A 101 -15.06 -5.42 -9.08
CA ASN A 101 -16.13 -5.92 -9.95
C ASN A 101 -17.34 -4.98 -10.09
N ILE A 102 -17.09 -3.67 -10.07
CA ILE A 102 -18.08 -2.60 -10.27
C ILE A 102 -17.75 -1.81 -11.54
N ARG A 103 -18.76 -1.27 -12.22
CA ARG A 103 -18.60 -0.53 -13.49
C ARG A 103 -19.54 0.66 -13.57
N TYR A 104 -19.22 1.61 -14.43
CA TYR A 104 -20.08 2.75 -14.69
C TYR A 104 -21.22 2.41 -15.66
N CYS A 105 -22.39 2.94 -15.35
CA CYS A 105 -23.61 2.90 -16.14
C CYS A 105 -24.13 4.32 -16.36
N ASN A 106 -24.86 4.51 -17.45
CA ASN A 106 -25.56 5.76 -17.70
C ASN A 106 -26.89 5.79 -16.93
N ASP A 107 -27.13 6.85 -16.15
CA ASP A 107 -28.39 7.07 -15.39
C ASP A 107 -29.31 8.12 -16.02
N VAL A 108 -28.89 8.73 -17.15
CA VAL A 108 -29.65 9.80 -17.84
C VAL A 108 -30.88 9.24 -18.56
N SER A 109 -30.77 8.03 -19.09
CA SER A 109 -31.88 7.32 -19.72
C SER A 109 -32.52 6.45 -18.66
N ARG A 110 -33.60 6.93 -18.05
CA ARG A 110 -34.42 6.23 -17.03
C ARG A 110 -35.21 5.05 -17.62
N ALA A 111 -34.64 4.35 -18.59
CA ALA A 111 -35.15 3.11 -19.14
C ALA A 111 -34.74 1.97 -18.20
N HIS A 112 -35.66 1.06 -17.92
CA HIS A 112 -35.43 -0.10 -17.08
C HIS A 112 -34.44 -1.05 -17.79
N GLY A 113 -33.13 -0.83 -17.58
CA GLY A 113 -32.09 -1.68 -18.17
C GLY A 113 -30.67 -1.11 -17.98
N PHE A 114 -29.69 -2.00 -17.99
CA PHE A 114 -28.27 -1.61 -18.01
C PHE A 114 -27.94 -0.94 -19.34
N GLN A 115 -27.48 0.31 -19.30
CA GLN A 115 -27.05 1.03 -20.50
C GLN A 115 -25.59 1.48 -20.36
N PRO A 116 -24.70 1.10 -21.30
CA PRO A 116 -23.30 1.50 -21.26
C PRO A 116 -23.14 3.02 -21.43
N LEU A 117 -22.05 3.56 -20.87
CA LEU A 117 -21.73 4.98 -20.93
C LEU A 117 -21.68 5.53 -22.37
N ILE A 118 -22.26 6.71 -22.58
CA ILE A 118 -22.22 7.43 -23.86
C ILE A 118 -20.78 7.89 -24.13
N ARG A 119 -20.32 7.82 -25.40
CA ARG A 119 -18.96 8.26 -25.79
C ARG A 119 -18.64 9.70 -25.33
N ARG A 120 -19.61 10.60 -25.42
CA ARG A 120 -19.49 11.98 -24.93
C ARG A 120 -19.32 12.05 -23.41
N GLN A 121 -20.08 11.27 -22.64
CA GLN A 121 -19.94 11.20 -21.17
C GLN A 121 -18.55 10.71 -20.78
N LYS A 122 -18.04 9.65 -21.44
CA LYS A 122 -16.68 9.15 -21.22
C LYS A 122 -15.62 10.25 -21.45
N LEU A 123 -15.76 10.99 -22.56
CA LEU A 123 -14.81 12.04 -22.94
C LEU A 123 -14.87 13.24 -22.00
N TRP A 124 -16.07 13.71 -21.64
CA TRP A 124 -16.24 14.79 -20.65
C TRP A 124 -15.74 14.39 -19.27
N PHE A 125 -15.93 13.13 -18.86
CA PHE A 125 -15.40 12.62 -17.61
C PHE A 125 -13.87 12.67 -17.59
N GLY A 126 -13.21 12.15 -18.63
CA GLY A 126 -11.75 12.21 -18.74
C GLY A 126 -11.24 13.64 -18.76
N LEU A 127 -11.85 14.49 -19.58
CA LEU A 127 -11.46 15.89 -19.70
C LEU A 127 -11.58 16.65 -18.37
N TRP A 128 -12.67 16.42 -17.62
CA TRP A 128 -12.86 17.09 -16.33
C TRP A 128 -11.91 16.55 -15.26
N THR A 129 -11.79 15.23 -15.14
CA THR A 129 -10.97 14.60 -14.08
C THR A 129 -9.48 14.85 -14.27
N ILE A 130 -8.97 14.69 -15.50
CA ILE A 130 -7.57 14.93 -15.84
C ILE A 130 -7.31 16.44 -15.88
N GLY A 131 -8.22 17.20 -16.49
CA GLY A 131 -8.10 18.64 -16.63
C GLY A 131 -8.09 19.36 -15.27
N GLU A 132 -8.92 18.94 -14.31
CA GLU A 132 -8.94 19.52 -12.97
C GLU A 132 -7.60 19.28 -12.23
N LYS A 133 -7.05 18.05 -12.29
CA LYS A 133 -5.77 17.73 -11.64
C LYS A 133 -4.61 18.48 -12.27
N TRP A 134 -4.52 18.47 -13.60
CA TRP A 134 -3.50 19.22 -14.35
C TRP A 134 -3.60 20.72 -14.11
N LEU A 135 -4.81 21.30 -14.17
CA LEU A 135 -5.01 22.73 -13.96
C LEU A 135 -4.61 23.14 -12.56
N LYS A 136 -4.87 22.34 -11.51
CA LYS A 136 -4.43 22.64 -10.14
C LYS A 136 -2.91 22.70 -10.02
N GLU A 137 -2.21 21.70 -10.55
CA GLU A 137 -0.74 21.66 -10.51
C GLU A 137 -0.11 22.80 -11.35
N ARG A 138 -0.68 23.09 -12.52
CA ARG A 138 -0.20 24.15 -13.42
C ARG A 138 -0.52 25.54 -12.87
N ALA A 139 -1.71 25.76 -12.32
CA ALA A 139 -2.13 27.03 -11.75
C ALA A 139 -1.28 27.41 -10.54
N TYR A 140 -0.96 26.44 -9.66
CA TYR A 140 -0.06 26.67 -8.54
C TYR A 140 1.29 27.22 -9.01
N ARG A 141 1.89 26.61 -10.05
CA ARG A 141 3.20 27.03 -10.57
C ARG A 141 3.18 28.35 -11.35
N LEU A 142 2.15 28.59 -12.16
CA LEU A 142 2.09 29.78 -13.02
C LEU A 142 1.63 31.03 -12.26
N PHE A 143 0.68 30.91 -11.33
CA PHE A 143 0.06 32.06 -10.68
C PHE A 143 0.69 32.43 -9.32
N LEU A 144 1.36 31.51 -8.62
CA LEU A 144 1.97 31.82 -7.31
C LEU A 144 3.44 32.24 -7.38
N ASN A 145 4.19 31.85 -8.43
CA ASN A 145 5.61 32.18 -8.57
C ASN A 145 5.89 33.50 -9.33
N ARG A 146 4.86 34.23 -9.81
CA ARG A 146 5.04 35.48 -10.56
C ARG A 146 4.71 36.70 -9.69
N PRO A 147 5.56 37.75 -9.68
CA PRO A 147 5.28 38.98 -8.94
C PRO A 147 4.03 39.70 -9.48
N ALA A 148 3.32 40.35 -8.57
CA ALA A 148 1.95 40.84 -8.71
C ALA A 148 1.79 41.97 -9.75
N GLU A 149 1.52 41.61 -11.00
CA GLU A 149 0.96 42.51 -12.00
C GLU A 149 -0.57 42.60 -11.87
N SER A 150 -1.11 43.82 -12.05
CA SER A 150 -2.50 44.19 -11.71
C SER A 150 -3.67 43.38 -12.36
N PRO A 151 -3.56 42.74 -13.53
CA PRO A 151 -4.63 41.86 -14.06
C PRO A 151 -4.59 40.42 -13.50
N LEU A 152 -3.42 39.92 -13.08
CA LEU A 152 -3.27 38.55 -12.59
C LEU A 152 -3.90 38.34 -11.21
N LEU A 153 -3.96 39.39 -10.39
CA LEU A 153 -4.62 39.37 -9.09
C LEU A 153 -6.13 39.12 -9.19
N LYS A 154 -6.79 39.67 -10.24
CA LYS A 154 -8.22 39.44 -10.48
C LYS A 154 -8.47 37.97 -10.84
N VAL A 155 -7.67 37.42 -11.75
CA VAL A 155 -7.75 36.01 -12.15
C VAL A 155 -7.50 35.09 -10.97
N ARG A 156 -6.47 35.37 -10.15
CA ARG A 156 -6.19 34.61 -8.93
C ARG A 156 -7.37 34.61 -7.97
N ARG A 157 -7.96 35.78 -7.69
CA ARG A 157 -9.14 35.89 -6.81
C ARG A 157 -10.33 35.09 -7.36
N ILE A 158 -10.58 35.14 -8.67
CA ILE A 158 -11.65 34.37 -9.31
C ILE A 158 -11.38 32.87 -9.19
N LEU A 159 -10.14 32.42 -9.43
CA LEU A 159 -9.74 31.02 -9.28
C LEU A 159 -9.86 30.55 -7.83
N ASP A 160 -9.47 31.38 -6.87
CA ASP A 160 -9.58 31.07 -5.43
C ASP A 160 -11.05 30.96 -5.00
N ILE A 161 -11.91 31.88 -5.45
CA ILE A 161 -13.36 31.81 -5.21
C ILE A 161 -13.96 30.56 -5.86
N PHE A 162 -13.65 30.29 -7.13
CA PHE A 162 -14.15 29.12 -7.84
C PHE A 162 -13.70 27.82 -7.17
N SER A 163 -12.44 27.74 -6.76
CA SER A 163 -11.89 26.63 -5.98
C SER A 163 -12.61 26.45 -4.65
N GLY A 164 -12.89 27.56 -3.95
CA GLY A 164 -13.70 27.55 -2.72
C GLY A 164 -15.11 27.01 -2.94
N VAL A 165 -15.82 27.54 -3.94
CA VAL A 165 -17.18 27.10 -4.29
C VAL A 165 -17.20 25.63 -4.72
N ALA A 166 -16.23 25.20 -5.53
CA ALA A 166 -16.11 23.81 -5.96
C ALA A 166 -15.87 22.85 -4.78
N LYS A 167 -15.04 23.23 -3.79
CA LYS A 167 -14.83 22.46 -2.56
C LYS A 167 -16.09 22.36 -1.72
N VAL A 168 -16.80 23.46 -1.52
CA VAL A 168 -18.08 23.47 -0.78
C VAL A 168 -19.12 22.61 -1.49
N ALA A 169 -19.26 22.74 -2.80
CA ALA A 169 -20.15 21.92 -3.60
C ALA A 169 -19.77 20.42 -3.51
N SER A 170 -18.47 20.10 -3.50
CA SER A 170 -17.97 18.73 -3.36
C SER A 170 -18.30 18.14 -2.00
N LEU A 171 -18.13 18.93 -0.93
CA LEU A 171 -18.51 18.54 0.43
C LEU A 171 -20.01 18.28 0.54
N LEU A 172 -20.85 19.16 -0.01
CA LEU A 172 -22.30 18.97 -0.03
C LEU A 172 -22.70 17.73 -0.84
N ASN A 173 -22.02 17.48 -1.97
CA ASN A 173 -22.21 16.26 -2.76
C ASN A 173 -21.88 15.02 -1.96
N PHE A 174 -20.74 15.02 -1.27
CA PHE A 174 -20.27 13.92 -0.43
C PHE A 174 -21.22 13.67 0.75
N LEU A 175 -21.70 14.71 1.44
CA LEU A 175 -22.72 14.59 2.49
C LEU A 175 -24.02 13.99 1.95
N HIS A 176 -24.44 14.40 0.74
CA HIS A 176 -25.59 13.81 0.08
C HIS A 176 -25.34 12.35 -0.32
N PHE A 177 -24.12 12.03 -0.75
CA PHE A 177 -23.68 10.67 -1.05
C PHE A 177 -23.71 9.78 0.19
N LEU A 178 -23.26 10.25 1.36
CA LEU A 178 -23.35 9.49 2.60
C LEU A 178 -24.79 9.14 2.98
N ARG A 179 -25.77 9.98 2.62
CA ARG A 179 -27.19 9.71 2.84
C ARG A 179 -27.81 8.77 1.80
N ARG A 180 -27.60 9.03 0.49
CA ARG A 180 -28.26 8.30 -0.61
C ARG A 180 -27.43 7.18 -1.25
N GLY A 181 -26.10 7.29 -1.28
CA GLY A 181 -25.17 6.28 -1.80
C GLY A 181 -25.10 6.12 -3.32
N ARG A 182 -25.59 7.09 -4.11
CA ARG A 182 -25.66 6.98 -5.58
C ARG A 182 -24.43 7.50 -6.35
N PHE A 183 -23.95 8.70 -6.00
CA PHE A 183 -22.90 9.41 -6.74
C PHE A 183 -21.82 9.92 -5.79
N PRO A 184 -20.65 9.27 -5.72
CA PRO A 184 -19.55 9.67 -4.85
C PRO A 184 -18.98 11.05 -5.18
N THR A 185 -18.78 11.36 -6.47
CA THR A 185 -18.19 12.62 -6.92
C THR A 185 -19.20 13.55 -7.60
N LEU A 186 -18.91 14.86 -7.56
CA LEU A 186 -19.72 15.87 -8.26
C LEU A 186 -19.73 15.68 -9.77
N THR A 187 -18.56 15.31 -10.33
CA THR A 187 -18.37 15.11 -11.76
C THR A 187 -19.26 13.99 -12.28
N GLU A 188 -19.37 12.91 -11.51
CA GLU A 188 -20.27 11.80 -11.82
C GLU A 188 -21.74 12.18 -11.70
N ARG A 189 -22.10 13.01 -10.70
CA ARG A 189 -23.47 13.52 -10.59
C ARG A 189 -23.86 14.39 -11.78
N LEU A 190 -22.96 15.28 -12.23
CA LEU A 190 -23.21 16.16 -13.39
C LEU A 190 -23.31 15.38 -14.70
N LEU A 191 -22.51 14.33 -14.85
CA LEU A 191 -22.50 13.48 -16.05
C LEU A 191 -23.56 12.37 -16.03
N GLY A 192 -24.20 12.14 -14.88
CA GLY A 192 -25.19 11.08 -14.68
C GLY A 192 -24.58 9.69 -14.75
N MET A 193 -23.39 9.49 -14.22
CA MET A 193 -22.69 8.20 -14.22
C MET A 193 -22.91 7.49 -12.90
N ARG A 194 -23.60 6.35 -12.93
CA ARG A 194 -23.91 5.54 -11.75
C ARG A 194 -22.99 4.32 -11.71
N VAL A 195 -22.55 3.94 -10.52
CA VAL A 195 -21.79 2.70 -10.31
C VAL A 195 -22.76 1.54 -10.09
N VAL A 196 -22.58 0.46 -10.85
CA VAL A 196 -23.39 -0.77 -10.79
C VAL A 196 -22.45 -1.97 -10.82
N PHE A 197 -22.86 -3.10 -10.25
CA PHE A 197 -22.08 -4.33 -10.32
C PHE A 197 -21.90 -4.81 -11.77
N ALA A 198 -20.71 -5.30 -12.07
CA ALA A 198 -20.33 -5.77 -13.39
C ALA A 198 -20.96 -7.12 -13.76
N GLY A 199 -21.30 -7.95 -12.77
CA GLY A 199 -21.78 -9.31 -12.95
C GLY A 199 -22.92 -9.68 -12.00
N SER A 200 -23.35 -10.95 -12.06
CA SER A 200 -24.39 -11.48 -11.17
C SER A 200 -24.01 -11.22 -9.70
N PRO A 201 -24.97 -10.85 -8.83
CA PRO A 201 -24.73 -10.49 -7.42
C PRO A 201 -23.89 -11.47 -6.61
N GLY A 202 -23.77 -12.74 -7.02
CA GLY A 202 -22.96 -13.76 -6.35
C GLY A 202 -21.45 -13.72 -6.61
N ALA A 203 -20.96 -12.92 -7.57
CA ALA A 203 -19.53 -12.89 -7.91
C ALA A 203 -18.65 -12.12 -6.88
N HIS A 204 -19.26 -11.41 -5.93
CA HIS A 204 -18.54 -10.57 -4.95
C HIS A 204 -17.83 -11.35 -3.84
N ASP A 205 -18.20 -12.61 -3.61
CA ASP A 205 -17.63 -13.41 -2.51
C ASP A 205 -16.18 -13.85 -2.78
N VAL A 206 -15.76 -13.88 -4.05
CA VAL A 206 -14.45 -14.43 -4.44
C VAL A 206 -13.28 -13.51 -4.06
N GLY A 207 -13.50 -12.18 -4.06
CA GLY A 207 -12.44 -11.21 -3.73
C GLY A 207 -12.11 -11.15 -2.23
N TYR A 208 -13.14 -11.20 -1.37
CA TYR A 208 -12.94 -11.14 0.08
C TYR A 208 -12.26 -12.39 0.64
N GLN A 209 -12.45 -13.55 0.01
CA GLN A 209 -11.80 -14.79 0.45
C GLN A 209 -10.28 -14.71 0.36
N TYR A 210 -9.74 -14.11 -0.72
CA TYR A 210 -8.29 -13.95 -0.86
C TYR A 210 -7.74 -12.95 0.15
N VAL A 211 -8.37 -11.78 0.28
CA VAL A 211 -7.94 -10.72 1.21
C VAL A 211 -8.00 -11.21 2.66
N ASN A 212 -9.07 -11.91 3.03
CA ASN A 212 -9.21 -12.47 4.37
C ASN A 212 -8.15 -13.55 4.63
N ARG A 213 -7.84 -14.37 3.64
CA ARG A 213 -6.77 -15.38 3.77
C ARG A 213 -5.40 -14.72 3.94
N GLU A 214 -5.09 -13.69 3.16
CA GLU A 214 -3.82 -12.97 3.26
C GLU A 214 -3.68 -12.25 4.61
N LEU A 215 -4.75 -11.60 5.08
CA LEU A 215 -4.79 -10.93 6.38
C LEU A 215 -4.61 -11.92 7.54
N LEU A 216 -5.25 -13.09 7.45
CA LEU A 216 -5.08 -14.17 8.42
C LEU A 216 -3.64 -14.68 8.43
N TRP A 217 -3.03 -14.89 7.27
CA TRP A 217 -1.64 -15.36 7.19
C TRP A 217 -0.64 -14.33 7.72
N HIS A 218 -0.83 -13.05 7.39
CA HIS A 218 0.01 -11.98 7.95
C HIS A 218 -0.15 -11.88 9.47
N GLY A 219 -1.38 -11.85 9.99
CA GLY A 219 -1.61 -11.82 11.44
C GLY A 219 -1.06 -13.05 12.16
N PHE A 220 -1.18 -14.23 11.55
CA PHE A 220 -0.60 -15.46 12.07
C PHE A 220 0.94 -15.44 12.08
N ALA A 221 1.57 -14.91 11.04
CA ALA A 221 3.02 -14.75 10.98
C ALA A 221 3.55 -13.77 12.03
N GLU A 222 2.87 -12.63 12.23
CA GLU A 222 3.21 -11.68 13.30
C GLU A 222 3.10 -12.35 14.68
N PHE A 223 2.04 -13.13 14.91
CA PHE A 223 1.89 -13.91 16.15
C PHE A 223 3.03 -14.93 16.36
N LEU A 224 3.43 -15.65 15.30
CA LEU A 224 4.55 -16.58 15.35
C LEU A 224 5.89 -15.91 15.68
N ILE A 225 6.13 -14.69 15.17
CA ILE A 225 7.33 -13.91 15.51
C ILE A 225 7.36 -13.61 17.01
N PHE A 226 6.21 -13.30 17.63
CA PHE A 226 6.12 -13.12 19.08
C PHE A 226 6.30 -14.42 19.87
N LEU A 227 5.99 -15.58 19.29
CA LEU A 227 6.22 -16.88 19.92
C LEU A 227 7.67 -17.38 19.79
N LEU A 228 8.44 -16.88 18.82
CA LEU A 228 9.81 -17.30 18.55
C LEU A 228 10.74 -17.20 19.78
N PRO A 229 10.71 -16.11 20.59
CA PRO A 229 11.51 -16.00 21.81
C PRO A 229 11.11 -17.01 22.91
N LEU A 230 9.85 -17.44 22.95
CA LEU A 230 9.36 -18.39 23.98
C LEU A 230 9.90 -19.80 23.76
N VAL A 231 10.17 -20.18 22.50
CA VAL A 231 10.82 -21.46 22.16
C VAL A 231 12.28 -21.48 22.63
N GLY A 232 12.97 -20.33 22.56
CA GLY A 232 14.33 -20.16 23.11
C GLY A 232 14.35 -20.18 24.64
N ALA A 233 13.39 -19.50 25.27
CA ALA A 233 13.25 -19.47 26.73
C ALA A 233 12.94 -20.85 27.33
N TRP A 234 12.13 -21.69 26.66
CA TRP A 234 11.88 -23.06 27.10
C TRP A 234 13.14 -23.94 27.05
N ARG A 235 13.96 -23.80 26.00
CA ARG A 235 15.24 -24.54 25.89
C ARG A 235 16.28 -24.08 26.89
N LEU A 236 16.32 -22.79 27.20
CA LEU A 236 17.17 -22.23 28.26
C LEU A 236 16.69 -22.66 29.65
N ARG A 237 15.38 -22.67 29.89
CA ARG A 237 14.78 -23.16 31.15
C ARG A 237 14.98 -24.66 31.35
N ALA A 238 14.90 -25.46 30.30
CA ALA A 238 15.21 -26.90 30.35
C ALA A 238 16.71 -27.17 30.62
N ARG A 239 17.60 -26.30 30.13
CA ARG A 239 19.04 -26.34 30.46
C ARG A 239 19.37 -25.79 31.85
N ALA A 240 18.55 -24.89 32.40
CA ALA A 240 18.70 -24.39 33.76
C ALA A 240 18.14 -25.34 34.83
N LEU A 241 17.18 -26.20 34.45
CA LEU A 241 16.59 -27.22 35.34
C LEU A 241 17.40 -28.53 35.39
N LEU A 242 18.34 -28.73 34.48
CA LEU A 242 19.38 -29.75 34.58
C LEU A 242 20.60 -29.08 35.24
N ALA A 243 20.82 -29.40 36.52
CA ALA A 243 21.91 -29.04 37.43
C ALA A 243 23.15 -28.31 36.85
N PRO A 244 23.74 -27.34 37.58
CA PRO A 244 24.93 -26.64 37.11
C PRO A 244 26.04 -27.68 36.88
N PRO A 245 26.60 -27.79 35.65
CA PRO A 245 27.79 -28.57 35.48
C PRO A 245 28.87 -27.82 36.27
N GLN A 246 29.42 -28.46 37.29
CA GLN A 246 30.75 -28.12 37.78
C GLN A 246 31.70 -28.34 36.59
N ARG A 247 31.85 -27.31 35.75
CA ARG A 247 32.84 -27.29 34.68
C ARG A 247 34.19 -27.24 35.37
N GLU A 248 34.93 -28.34 35.27
CA GLU A 248 36.31 -28.37 35.70
C GLU A 248 37.11 -27.26 35.01
N LEU A 249 38.00 -26.69 35.81
CA LEU A 249 38.64 -25.40 35.64
C LEU A 249 39.64 -25.44 34.46
N GLY A 250 39.21 -24.97 33.29
CA GLY A 250 40.11 -24.55 32.22
C GLY A 250 40.87 -23.27 32.60
N PRO A 251 42.03 -22.98 31.98
CA PRO A 251 42.85 -21.82 32.33
C PRO A 251 42.03 -20.52 32.24
N PRO A 252 42.23 -19.58 33.19
CA PRO A 252 41.45 -18.35 33.26
C PRO A 252 41.70 -17.47 32.04
N GLY A 253 40.65 -17.08 31.33
CA GLY A 253 40.62 -15.84 30.55
C GLY A 253 40.50 -15.93 29.02
N THR A 254 40.34 -17.10 28.41
CA THR A 254 40.29 -17.22 26.93
C THR A 254 38.89 -17.36 26.34
N GLU A 255 37.91 -17.82 27.12
CA GLU A 255 36.56 -18.12 26.64
C GLU A 255 35.48 -17.51 27.54
N CYS A 256 34.32 -17.20 26.95
CA CYS A 256 33.18 -16.68 27.69
C CYS A 256 32.50 -17.78 28.51
N ALA A 257 32.36 -17.57 29.82
CA ALA A 257 31.72 -18.54 30.72
C ALA A 257 30.20 -18.76 30.48
N LEU A 258 29.54 -17.95 29.64
CA LEU A 258 28.12 -18.09 29.28
C LEU A 258 27.91 -18.79 27.93
N CYS A 259 28.58 -18.35 26.86
CA CYS A 259 28.42 -18.93 25.53
C CYS A 259 29.48 -19.97 25.14
N GLY A 260 30.61 -20.05 25.85
CA GLY A 260 31.72 -20.96 25.56
C GLY A 260 32.54 -20.59 24.32
N GLU A 261 32.34 -19.38 23.78
CA GLU A 261 33.05 -18.86 22.60
C GLU A 261 34.04 -17.76 22.99
N TRP A 262 34.89 -17.34 22.05
CA TRP A 262 35.82 -16.23 22.27
C TRP A 262 35.06 -14.93 22.58
N PRO A 263 35.40 -14.21 23.67
CA PRO A 263 34.56 -13.15 24.20
C PRO A 263 34.54 -11.90 23.30
N THR A 264 33.36 -11.51 22.82
CA THR A 264 33.15 -10.24 22.11
C THR A 264 32.98 -9.09 23.12
N MET A 265 33.93 -8.14 23.13
CA MET A 265 34.06 -7.11 24.18
C MET A 265 34.08 -7.75 25.58
N ALA A 266 35.23 -8.32 25.95
CA ALA A 266 35.42 -9.03 27.21
C ALA A 266 35.13 -8.14 28.44
N HIS A 267 34.26 -8.61 29.33
CA HIS A 267 33.93 -7.96 30.59
C HIS A 267 33.99 -8.96 31.75
N THR A 268 34.23 -8.44 32.95
CA THR A 268 34.15 -9.16 34.23
C THR A 268 33.03 -8.55 35.07
N ALA A 269 32.47 -9.35 35.97
CA ALA A 269 31.45 -8.90 36.91
C ALA A 269 31.87 -9.19 38.34
N GLY A 270 32.95 -8.55 38.78
CA GLY A 270 33.51 -8.69 40.13
C GLY A 270 34.20 -10.02 40.43
N CYS A 271 34.38 -10.89 39.44
CA CYS A 271 35.10 -12.17 39.56
C CYS A 271 36.16 -12.34 38.46
N ARG A 272 37.01 -13.37 38.57
CA ARG A 272 38.09 -13.66 37.60
C ARG A 272 37.62 -14.27 36.27
N HIS A 273 36.31 -14.47 36.09
CA HIS A 273 35.73 -15.08 34.90
C HIS A 273 35.37 -14.04 33.86
N VAL A 274 35.64 -14.35 32.58
CA VAL A 274 35.43 -13.45 31.45
C VAL A 274 34.11 -13.76 30.74
N PHE A 275 33.40 -12.72 30.35
CA PHE A 275 32.12 -12.79 29.65
C PHE A 275 32.12 -11.88 28.42
N CYS A 276 31.33 -12.22 27.39
CA CYS A 276 30.95 -11.27 26.36
C CYS A 276 30.09 -10.17 26.98
N TYR A 277 30.30 -8.91 26.58
CA TYR A 277 29.45 -7.78 27.00
C TYR A 277 27.95 -8.09 26.82
N TYR A 278 27.58 -8.61 25.65
CA TYR A 278 26.19 -8.90 25.33
C TYR A 278 25.61 -10.04 26.17
N CYS A 279 26.40 -11.09 26.45
CA CYS A 279 25.94 -12.25 27.21
C CYS A 279 25.64 -11.89 28.66
N ILE A 280 26.51 -11.09 29.29
CA ILE A 280 26.29 -10.70 30.69
C ILE A 280 25.20 -9.64 30.83
N LYS A 281 25.17 -8.67 29.91
CA LYS A 281 24.16 -7.61 29.91
C LYS A 281 22.76 -8.16 29.64
N SER A 282 22.60 -9.14 28.74
CA SER A 282 21.28 -9.76 28.51
C SER A 282 20.76 -10.50 29.74
N HIS A 283 21.63 -11.20 30.48
CA HIS A 283 21.25 -11.86 31.74
C HIS A 283 20.89 -10.86 32.84
N MET A 284 21.65 -9.78 33.00
CA MET A 284 21.33 -8.72 33.97
C MET A 284 20.04 -7.95 33.64
N MET A 285 19.63 -7.93 32.37
CA MET A 285 18.34 -7.34 31.97
C MET A 285 17.17 -8.31 32.12
N ALA A 286 17.43 -9.62 32.12
CA ALA A 286 16.40 -10.65 32.24
C ALA A 286 16.11 -11.03 33.71
N GLU A 287 17.09 -10.96 34.59
CA GLU A 287 17.00 -11.37 36.00
C GLU A 287 17.42 -10.24 36.95
N VAL A 288 16.83 -10.19 38.15
CA VAL A 288 17.04 -9.12 39.14
C VAL A 288 18.45 -9.14 39.73
N SER A 289 19.12 -10.29 39.76
CA SER A 289 20.45 -10.48 40.30
C SER A 289 21.20 -11.55 39.49
N PHE A 290 22.31 -11.18 38.86
CA PHE A 290 23.14 -12.12 38.12
C PHE A 290 24.24 -12.68 39.03
N SER A 291 24.27 -14.00 39.21
CA SER A 291 25.35 -14.73 39.88
C SER A 291 26.23 -15.43 38.85
N CYS A 292 27.55 -15.29 38.98
CA CYS A 292 28.49 -15.95 38.09
C CYS A 292 28.28 -17.48 38.10
N PRO A 293 28.10 -18.15 36.95
CA PRO A 293 27.86 -19.60 36.91
C PRO A 293 29.08 -20.44 37.34
N CYS A 294 30.28 -19.85 37.36
CA CYS A 294 31.52 -20.54 37.72
C CYS A 294 31.88 -20.43 39.21
N CYS A 295 31.61 -19.28 39.86
CA CYS A 295 31.98 -19.06 41.26
C CYS A 295 30.82 -18.66 42.18
N GLY A 296 29.61 -18.48 41.65
CA GLY A 296 28.43 -18.09 42.42
C GLY A 296 28.44 -16.65 42.96
N GLN A 297 29.44 -15.84 42.62
CA GLN A 297 29.55 -14.47 43.11
C GLN A 297 28.55 -13.56 42.40
N GLU A 298 27.84 -12.72 43.16
CA GLU A 298 26.91 -11.72 42.62
C GLU A 298 27.65 -10.62 41.88
N ALA A 299 27.11 -10.24 40.72
CA ALA A 299 27.64 -9.15 39.93
C ALA A 299 27.34 -7.80 40.57
N GLN A 300 28.40 -7.05 40.87
CA GLN A 300 28.32 -5.67 41.34
C GLN A 300 28.39 -4.72 40.14
N ASP A 301 29.55 -4.61 39.51
CA ASP A 301 29.79 -3.72 38.37
C ASP A 301 30.48 -4.44 37.19
N LEU A 302 30.11 -4.03 35.97
CA LEU A 302 30.68 -4.54 34.73
C LEU A 302 31.96 -3.79 34.40
N GLU A 303 33.10 -4.46 34.51
CA GLU A 303 34.39 -3.87 34.15
C GLU A 303 34.92 -4.48 32.84
N PRO A 304 35.32 -3.64 31.86
CA PRO A 304 35.94 -4.13 30.64
C PRO A 304 37.32 -4.72 30.94
N VAL A 305 37.57 -5.92 30.43
CA VAL A 305 38.87 -6.58 30.55
C VAL A 305 39.85 -5.84 29.63
N LYS A 306 40.85 -5.19 30.24
CA LYS A 306 41.96 -4.59 29.49
C LYS A 306 42.88 -5.68 28.98
N ILE A 307 42.65 -6.14 27.76
CA ILE A 307 43.58 -7.03 27.05
C ILE A 307 44.78 -6.16 26.66
N GLN A 308 45.92 -6.33 27.35
CA GLN A 308 47.19 -5.79 26.86
C GLN A 308 47.58 -6.60 25.63
N MET A 309 47.41 -6.02 24.45
CA MET A 309 47.92 -6.61 23.21
C MET A 309 49.43 -6.39 23.16
N GLU A 310 50.21 -7.30 23.74
CA GLU A 310 51.64 -7.40 23.40
C GLU A 310 51.74 -7.93 21.96
N MET A 311 51.91 -7.02 21.01
CA MET A 311 52.35 -7.35 19.66
C MET A 311 53.80 -7.86 19.75
N THR A 312 53.99 -9.15 19.96
CA THR A 312 55.26 -9.81 19.66
C THR A 312 55.54 -9.62 18.17
N ARG A 313 56.42 -8.66 17.86
CA ARG A 313 57.03 -8.51 16.53
C ARG A 313 57.73 -9.81 16.19
N PHE A 314 57.19 -10.54 15.23
CA PHE A 314 57.95 -11.59 14.55
C PHE A 314 59.14 -10.93 13.85
N GLN A 315 60.35 -11.26 14.31
CA GLN A 315 61.61 -11.04 13.58
C GLN A 315 61.80 -12.13 12.55
#